data_AF-A0A7C5VBM7-F1
#
_entry.id   AF-A0A7C5VBM7-F1
#
_cell.length_a   1.000
_cell.length_b   1.000
_cell.length_c   1.000
_cell.angle_alpha   90.00
_cell.angle_beta   90.00
_cell.angle_gamma   90.00
#
_symmetry.space_group_name_H-M   'P 1'
#
loop_
_entity.id
_entity.type
_entity.pdbx_description
1 polymer ?
#
loop_
_entity_poly.entity_id
_entity_poly.type
_entity_poly.pdbx_seq_one_letter_code
_entity_poly.pdbx_strand_id
1 'polypeptide(L)'
;MRHLTAVGLAALLLLFSAGLGRGQVIADFESGTNDFYDNGWGTGFTSVSQVADPTGMSAGVLALAFDGSKGKKGDIQRDNVDAAGAQIITYFVYLPADIPDSVVIKLWAQDNSNWAWTEVKYYA
;
A
#
# COMPACT_ATOMS: atom_id res chain seq x y z
N MET A 1 8.21 -39.52 -36.18
CA MET A 1 7.80 -38.53 -35.18
C MET A 1 9.03 -37.75 -34.76
N ARG A 2 9.09 -36.45 -35.05
CA ARG A 2 10.23 -35.58 -34.73
C ARG A 2 10.07 -35.10 -33.28
N HIS A 3 11.01 -35.46 -32.41
CA HIS A 3 11.12 -34.88 -31.07
C HIS A 3 11.75 -33.49 -31.18
N LEU A 4 10.95 -32.43 -31.00
CA LEU A 4 11.48 -31.11 -30.67
C LEU A 4 11.95 -31.16 -29.21
N THR A 5 13.25 -31.01 -28.99
CA THR A 5 13.87 -30.91 -27.68
C THR A 5 13.62 -29.54 -27.06
N ALA A 6 13.16 -29.54 -25.80
CA ALA A 6 12.74 -28.38 -25.02
C ALA A 6 13.92 -27.48 -24.58
N VAL A 7 14.60 -26.83 -25.53
CA VAL A 7 15.69 -25.87 -25.24
C VAL A 7 15.19 -24.41 -25.25
N GLY A 8 13.98 -24.15 -25.74
CA GLY A 8 13.44 -22.79 -25.89
C GLY A 8 12.80 -22.16 -24.65
N LEU A 9 12.46 -22.93 -23.61
CA LEU A 9 11.61 -22.43 -22.51
C LEU A 9 12.39 -21.94 -21.29
N ALA A 10 13.63 -22.39 -21.10
CA ALA A 10 14.45 -21.98 -19.95
C ALA A 10 15.02 -20.56 -20.09
N ALA A 11 15.32 -20.11 -21.31
CA ALA A 11 15.90 -18.79 -21.56
C ALA A 11 14.90 -17.64 -21.35
N LEU A 12 13.59 -17.88 -21.57
CA LEU A 12 12.55 -16.87 -21.39
C LEU A 12 12.18 -16.67 -19.91
N LEU A 13 12.38 -17.68 -19.07
CA LEU A 13 12.10 -17.61 -17.62
C LEU A 13 13.24 -16.97 -16.82
N LEU A 14 14.48 -16.99 -17.34
CA LEU A 14 15.67 -16.39 -16.72
C LEU A 14 15.87 -14.89 -17.02
N LEU A 15 15.21 -14.37 -18.06
CA LEU A 15 15.28 -12.94 -18.42
C LEU A 15 14.41 -12.04 -17.53
N PHE A 16 13.46 -12.60 -16.78
CA PHE A 16 12.66 -11.83 -15.80
C PHE A 16 13.38 -11.66 -14.44
N SER A 17 14.36 -12.50 -14.12
CA SER A 17 15.06 -12.47 -12.84
C SER A 17 16.24 -11.51 -12.76
N ALA A 18 16.71 -10.95 -13.88
CA ALA A 18 18.01 -10.29 -13.96
C ALA A 18 17.99 -8.76 -14.19
N GLY A 19 16.82 -8.10 -14.27
CA GLY A 19 16.81 -6.67 -14.62
C GLY A 19 15.55 -5.86 -14.36
N LEU A 20 14.48 -6.43 -13.78
CA LEU A 20 13.42 -5.61 -13.22
C LEU A 20 13.92 -5.10 -11.87
N GLY A 21 14.21 -3.81 -11.77
CA GLY A 21 14.51 -3.18 -10.48
C GLY A 21 13.44 -3.63 -9.48
N ARG A 22 13.84 -4.37 -8.44
CA ARG A 22 12.93 -4.66 -7.35
C ARG A 22 12.49 -3.32 -6.80
N GLY A 23 11.21 -2.99 -6.97
CA GLY A 23 10.63 -1.81 -6.34
C GLY A 23 10.94 -1.85 -4.85
N GLN A 24 11.37 -0.73 -4.30
CA GLN A 24 11.59 -0.62 -2.87
C GLN A 24 10.26 -0.88 -2.17
N VAL A 25 10.25 -1.83 -1.23
CA VAL A 25 9.11 -2.07 -0.36
C VAL A 25 9.13 -1.01 0.72
N ILE A 26 8.16 -0.08 0.67
CA ILE A 26 7.97 0.90 1.74
C ILE A 26 7.31 0.21 2.92
N ALA A 27 6.22 -0.51 2.68
CA ALA A 27 5.54 -1.31 3.69
C ALA A 27 4.81 -2.49 3.03
N ASP A 28 4.84 -3.64 3.70
CA ASP A 28 4.17 -4.88 3.30
C ASP A 28 3.23 -5.42 4.39
N PHE A 29 3.37 -4.94 5.64
CA PHE A 29 2.55 -5.28 6.80
C PHE A 29 2.49 -6.78 7.13
N GLU A 30 3.49 -7.54 6.67
CA GLU A 30 3.66 -8.97 6.99
C GLU A 30 3.86 -9.15 8.51
N SER A 31 4.49 -8.18 9.15
CA SER A 31 4.63 -8.10 10.61
C SER A 31 4.64 -6.64 11.09
N GLY A 32 3.63 -6.25 11.88
CA GLY A 32 3.53 -4.90 12.42
C GLY A 32 3.07 -3.84 11.40
N THR A 33 3.12 -2.57 11.80
CA THR A 33 2.59 -1.46 10.99
C THR A 33 3.63 -0.80 10.09
N ASN A 34 4.86 -1.32 9.99
CA ASN A 34 5.97 -0.73 9.23
C ASN A 34 6.11 0.79 9.45
N ASP A 35 6.03 1.22 10.71
CA ASP A 35 6.11 2.62 11.14
C ASP A 35 4.98 3.54 10.64
N PHE A 36 3.87 2.99 10.14
CA PHE A 36 2.65 3.77 9.98
C PHE A 36 1.97 3.95 11.35
N TYR A 37 1.62 5.19 11.67
CA TYR A 37 0.91 5.57 12.89
C TYR A 37 -0.04 6.74 12.66
N ASP A 38 -1.01 6.89 13.57
CA ASP A 38 -1.86 8.06 13.66
C ASP A 38 -1.08 9.20 14.32
N ASN A 39 -0.79 10.26 13.56
CA ASN A 39 -0.03 11.42 14.04
C ASN A 39 -0.94 12.51 14.64
N GLY A 40 -2.22 12.23 14.84
CA GLY A 40 -3.17 13.12 15.52
C GLY A 40 -3.79 14.20 14.62
N TRP A 41 -3.61 14.13 13.30
CA TRP A 41 -4.20 15.09 12.36
C TRP A 41 -5.68 14.83 12.05
N GLY A 42 -6.25 13.74 12.57
CA GLY A 42 -7.65 13.37 12.48
C GLY A 42 -8.06 12.47 13.66
N THR A 43 -9.37 12.38 13.92
CA THR A 43 -9.93 11.58 15.03
C THR A 43 -10.92 10.52 14.56
N GLY A 44 -11.01 10.31 13.24
CA GLY A 44 -11.98 9.41 12.63
C GLY A 44 -11.61 7.94 12.77
N PHE A 45 -10.32 7.61 12.93
CA PHE A 45 -9.91 6.23 13.18
C PHE A 45 -10.16 5.84 14.64
N THR A 46 -10.73 4.66 14.82
CA THR A 46 -10.97 4.03 16.13
C THR A 46 -9.93 2.94 16.42
N SER A 47 -9.26 2.42 15.39
CA SER A 47 -8.08 1.57 15.53
C SER A 47 -7.19 1.62 14.29
N VAL A 48 -5.87 1.49 14.52
CA VAL A 48 -4.84 1.29 13.50
C VAL A 48 -4.00 0.10 13.97
N SER A 49 -4.08 -1.02 13.26
CA SER A 49 -3.41 -2.26 13.69
C SER A 49 -3.07 -3.16 12.51
N GLN A 50 -1.99 -3.91 12.62
CA GLN A 50 -1.74 -5.02 11.71
C GLN A 50 -2.68 -6.19 12.05
N VAL A 51 -3.24 -6.80 11.01
CA VAL A 51 -4.09 -8.00 11.10
C VAL A 51 -3.71 -9.00 10.02
N ALA A 52 -4.19 -10.23 10.11
CA ALA A 52 -4.04 -11.21 9.03
C ALA A 52 -4.73 -10.71 7.74
N ASP A 53 -4.10 -10.95 6.59
CA ASP A 53 -4.65 -10.58 5.29
C ASP A 53 -5.96 -11.34 5.01
N PRO A 54 -7.10 -10.63 4.83
CA PRO A 54 -8.38 -11.28 4.55
C PRO A 54 -8.45 -11.94 3.17
N THR A 55 -7.52 -11.65 2.26
CA THR A 55 -7.48 -12.23 0.91
C THR A 55 -6.66 -13.52 0.83
N GLY A 56 -5.80 -13.77 1.82
CA GLY A 56 -4.88 -14.91 1.84
C GLY A 56 -3.72 -14.80 0.83
N MET A 57 -3.43 -13.60 0.32
CA MET A 57 -2.32 -13.36 -0.61
C MET A 57 -1.00 -13.03 0.11
N SER A 58 -1.06 -12.51 1.34
CA SER A 58 0.06 -12.26 2.24
C SER A 58 -0.18 -12.80 3.65
N ALA A 59 0.78 -12.62 4.57
CA ALA A 59 0.57 -12.94 5.98
C ALA A 59 -0.20 -11.84 6.72
N GLY A 60 -0.18 -10.59 6.23
CA GLY A 60 -0.79 -9.48 6.93
C GLY A 60 -1.06 -8.22 6.10
N VAL A 61 -1.90 -7.35 6.68
CA VAL A 61 -2.27 -6.03 6.16
C VAL A 61 -2.41 -5.02 7.31
N LEU A 62 -2.30 -3.73 7.00
CA LEU A 62 -2.68 -2.67 7.93
C LEU A 62 -4.20 -2.44 7.87
N ALA A 63 -4.90 -2.71 8.97
CA ALA A 63 -6.32 -2.43 9.10
C ALA A 63 -6.57 -1.08 9.77
N LEU A 64 -7.47 -0.31 9.17
CA LEU A 64 -7.95 0.98 9.67
C LEU A 64 -9.45 0.84 9.95
N ALA A 65 -9.82 0.88 11.23
CA ALA A 65 -11.22 1.00 11.61
C ALA A 65 -11.56 2.48 11.80
N PHE A 66 -12.72 2.91 11.31
CA PHE A 66 -13.20 4.27 11.48
C PHE A 66 -14.65 4.30 11.94
N ASP A 67 -15.02 5.39 12.59
CA ASP A 67 -16.39 5.68 12.98
C ASP A 67 -16.69 7.13 12.58
N GLY A 68 -17.48 7.31 11.53
CA GLY A 68 -17.84 8.62 11.00
C GLY A 68 -18.60 9.52 11.99
N SER A 69 -19.14 8.94 13.08
CA SER A 69 -19.75 9.71 14.17
C SER A 69 -18.72 10.31 15.14
N LYS A 70 -17.52 9.72 15.22
CA LYS A 70 -16.43 10.12 16.14
C LYS A 70 -15.42 11.08 15.50
N GLY A 71 -15.41 11.19 14.18
CA GLY A 71 -14.56 12.14 13.46
C GLY A 71 -14.83 12.13 11.96
N LYS A 72 -14.55 13.26 11.30
CA LYS A 72 -14.80 13.42 9.85
C LYS A 72 -13.67 12.84 8.97
N LYS A 73 -12.50 12.59 9.54
CA LYS A 73 -11.34 12.01 8.85
C LYS A 73 -10.44 11.27 9.83
N GLY A 74 -9.89 10.15 9.40
CA GLY A 74 -8.71 9.54 10.00
C GLY A 74 -7.49 9.87 9.15
N ASP A 75 -6.32 9.95 9.78
CA ASP A 75 -5.05 10.17 9.10
C ASP A 75 -4.00 9.23 9.69
N ILE A 76 -3.21 8.60 8.82
CA ILE A 76 -2.03 7.84 9.21
C ILE A 76 -0.88 8.26 8.30
N GLN A 77 0.32 8.20 8.82
CA GLN A 77 1.52 8.52 8.05
C GLN A 77 2.69 7.65 8.47
N ARG A 78 3.69 7.65 7.59
CA ARG A 78 5.04 7.22 7.89
C ARG A 78 5.99 8.36 7.53
N ASP A 79 6.86 8.71 8.47
CA ASP A 79 7.82 9.79 8.26
C ASP A 79 9.08 9.34 7.52
N ASN A 80 9.76 10.30 6.90
CA ASN A 80 11.10 10.13 6.30
C ASN A 80 11.19 9.00 5.26
N VAL A 81 10.12 8.83 4.47
CA VAL A 81 10.13 7.90 3.33
C VAL A 81 11.07 8.44 2.25
N ASP A 82 12.19 7.75 2.01
CA ASP A 82 13.04 7.99 0.86
C ASP A 82 12.44 7.32 -0.37
N ALA A 83 12.03 8.14 -1.34
CA ALA A 83 11.49 7.66 -2.60
C ALA A 83 12.59 7.12 -3.55
N ALA A 84 13.88 7.35 -3.27
CA ALA A 84 15.02 6.87 -4.06
C ALA A 84 14.90 7.15 -5.57
N GLY A 85 14.28 8.28 -5.95
CA GLY A 85 14.03 8.65 -7.34
C GLY A 85 12.86 7.91 -8.01
N ALA A 86 12.04 7.17 -7.26
CA ALA A 86 10.84 6.51 -7.77
C ALA A 86 9.87 7.52 -8.38
N GLN A 87 9.37 7.18 -9.56
CA GLN A 87 8.33 7.96 -10.26
C GLN A 87 6.92 7.40 -10.02
N ILE A 88 6.83 6.21 -9.44
CA ILE A 88 5.58 5.45 -9.25
C ILE A 88 5.59 4.85 -7.86
N ILE A 89 4.47 4.98 -7.16
CA ILE A 89 4.16 4.26 -5.92
C ILE A 89 2.95 3.38 -6.19
N THR A 90 3.05 2.10 -5.85
CA THR A 90 1.94 1.14 -5.95
C THR A 90 1.51 0.71 -4.56
N TYR A 91 0.21 0.51 -4.39
CA TYR A 91 -0.39 0.10 -3.14
C TYR A 91 -1.72 -0.60 -3.43
N PHE A 92 -2.17 -1.41 -2.48
CA PHE A 92 -3.45 -2.10 -2.53
C PHE A 92 -4.32 -1.58 -1.40
N VAL A 93 -5.60 -1.35 -1.71
CA VAL A 93 -6.62 -0.97 -0.73
C VAL A 93 -7.74 -1.99 -0.84
N TYR A 94 -8.03 -2.66 0.28
CA TYR A 94 -9.14 -3.58 0.39
C TYR A 94 -10.26 -2.91 1.16
N LEU A 95 -11.45 -2.90 0.59
CA LEU A 95 -12.65 -2.37 1.24
C LEU A 95 -13.60 -3.52 1.56
N PRO A 96 -14.28 -3.47 2.72
CA PRO A 96 -15.36 -4.40 2.97
C PRO A 96 -16.51 -4.13 1.99
N ALA A 97 -17.27 -5.17 1.66
CA ALA A 97 -18.32 -5.09 0.64
C ALA A 97 -19.47 -4.12 1.01
N ASP A 98 -19.59 -3.76 2.28
CA ASP A 98 -20.58 -2.86 2.85
C ASP A 98 -20.02 -1.47 3.17
N ILE A 99 -18.83 -1.13 2.64
CA ILE A 99 -18.28 0.22 2.78
C ILE A 99 -19.27 1.26 2.20
N PRO A 100 -19.56 2.38 2.88
CA PRO A 100 -20.42 3.40 2.31
C PRO A 100 -19.77 4.11 1.11
N ASP A 101 -20.52 4.34 0.03
CA ASP A 101 -20.10 5.11 -1.16
C ASP A 101 -19.67 6.56 -0.85
N SER A 102 -20.01 7.07 0.33
CA SER A 102 -19.61 8.41 0.79
C SER A 102 -18.18 8.45 1.34
N VAL A 103 -17.51 7.30 1.48
CA VAL A 103 -16.12 7.22 1.95
C VAL A 103 -15.19 7.71 0.86
N VAL A 104 -14.30 8.62 1.25
CA VAL A 104 -13.22 9.13 0.40
C VAL A 104 -11.90 8.67 0.95
N ILE A 105 -11.11 8.01 0.12
CA ILE A 105 -9.76 7.54 0.45
C ILE A 105 -8.78 8.49 -0.22
N LYS A 106 -7.84 9.03 0.55
CA LYS A 106 -6.79 9.90 0.03
C LYS A 106 -5.44 9.24 0.26
N LEU A 107 -4.67 9.07 -0.81
CA LEU A 107 -3.24 8.91 -0.70
C LEU A 107 -2.58 10.29 -0.78
N TRP A 108 -1.67 10.58 0.13
CA TRP A 108 -0.95 11.85 0.15
C TRP A 108 0.54 11.63 0.40
N ALA A 109 1.34 12.57 -0.09
CA ALA A 109 2.75 12.70 0.20
C ALA A 109 3.09 14.17 0.41
N GLN A 110 4.00 14.45 1.34
CA GLN A 110 4.47 15.79 1.64
C GLN A 110 5.98 15.87 1.41
N ASP A 111 6.41 16.83 0.60
CA ASP A 111 7.80 17.29 0.64
C ASP A 111 7.96 18.18 1.88
N ASN A 112 8.61 17.63 2.91
CA ASN A 112 8.77 18.32 4.18
C ASN A 112 9.77 19.49 4.12
N SER A 113 10.59 19.58 3.05
CA SER A 113 11.54 20.70 2.87
C SER A 113 10.84 21.94 2.32
N ASN A 114 9.95 21.75 1.34
CA ASN A 114 9.25 22.85 0.66
C ASN A 114 7.79 23.01 1.13
N TRP A 115 7.34 22.16 2.07
CA TRP A 115 5.97 22.13 2.58
C TRP A 115 4.91 21.94 1.47
N ALA A 116 5.28 21.24 0.41
CA ALA A 116 4.43 20.98 -0.74
C ALA A 116 3.71 19.63 -0.60
N TRP A 117 2.43 19.60 -0.97
CA TRP A 117 1.56 18.43 -0.82
C TRP A 117 1.11 17.92 -2.17
N THR A 118 1.17 16.60 -2.35
CA THR A 118 0.55 15.90 -3.47
C THR A 118 -0.48 14.94 -2.93
N GLU A 119 -1.68 14.95 -3.50
CA GLU A 119 -2.76 14.05 -3.09
C GLU A 119 -3.51 13.45 -4.28
N VAL A 120 -3.96 12.22 -4.11
CA VAL A 120 -4.88 11.54 -5.01
C VAL A 120 -6.07 11.05 -4.20
N LYS A 121 -7.28 11.25 -4.72
CA LYS A 121 -8.54 10.84 -4.08
C LYS A 121 -9.20 9.72 -4.85
N TYR A 122 -9.74 8.77 -4.11
CA TYR A 122 -10.55 7.66 -4.59
C TYR A 122 -11.88 7.70 -3.84
N TYR A 123 -12.95 7.43 -4.58
CA TYR A 123 -14.31 7.35 -4.06
C TYR A 123 -14.69 5.87 -4.07
N ALA A 124 -15.23 5.39 -2.96
CA ALA A 124 -15.70 4.02 -2.82
C ALA A 124 -16.93 3.77 -3.72
#